data_AF-A0A4P6KUH1-F1
#
_entry.id   AF-A0A4P6KUH1-F1
#
_cell.length_a   1.000
_cell.length_b   1.000
_cell.length_c   1.000
_cell.angle_alpha   90.00
_cell.angle_beta   90.00
_cell.angle_gamma   90.00
#
_symmetry.space_group_name_H-M   'P 1'
#
loop_
_entity.id
_entity.type
_entity.pdbx_description
1 polymer ?
#
loop_
_entity_poly.entity_id
_entity_poly.type
_entity_poly.pdbx_seq_one_letter_code
_entity_poly.pdbx_strand_id
1 'polypeptide(L)'
;MTQPYNGAQMLVCPVETADFQHTCAVVVSGDGINACGHTLLHIGGHWSWYVHIAGFYKVPKFMNGDGYKRYLKENGKREIRRWPVKLPNPQGAHDKLHELIEKPWLWGIIANNCASFVEEVVQAGGNKAGVYLNCPVAEPFA
;
A
#
# COMPACT_ATOMS: atom_id res chain seq x y z
N MET A 1 26.03 9.31 0.74
CA MET A 1 25.22 8.12 1.10
C MET A 1 24.03 8.09 0.16
N THR A 2 23.80 6.98 -0.54
CA THR A 2 22.62 6.79 -1.40
C THR A 2 21.36 6.72 -0.54
N GLN A 3 20.27 7.36 -1.00
CA GLN A 3 18.98 7.22 -0.31
C GLN A 3 18.52 5.76 -0.34
N PRO A 4 17.98 5.22 0.78
CA PRO A 4 17.36 3.89 0.80
C PRO A 4 16.26 3.75 -0.26
N TYR A 5 16.20 2.59 -0.91
CA TYR A 5 15.19 2.29 -1.92
C TYR A 5 13.78 2.36 -1.32
N ASN A 6 12.88 3.09 -1.98
CA ASN A 6 11.50 3.30 -1.52
C ASN A 6 10.48 3.01 -2.63
N GLY A 7 10.84 2.25 -3.66
CA GLY A 7 10.00 2.09 -4.85
C GLY A 7 10.15 3.21 -5.88
N ALA A 8 9.53 2.99 -7.03
CA ALA A 8 9.53 3.90 -8.17
C ALA A 8 8.15 4.54 -8.37
N GLN A 9 8.14 5.79 -8.84
CA GLN A 9 6.93 6.36 -9.42
C GLN A 9 6.68 5.66 -10.76
N MET A 10 5.46 5.19 -10.96
CA MET A 10 5.04 4.62 -12.24
C MET A 10 4.31 5.68 -13.05
N LEU A 11 4.70 5.84 -14.32
CA LEU A 11 4.01 6.70 -15.28
C LEU A 11 2.77 6.01 -15.87
N VAL A 12 2.76 4.67 -15.84
CA VAL A 12 1.66 3.82 -16.32
C VAL A 12 1.43 2.74 -15.27
N CYS A 13 0.18 2.53 -14.85
CA CYS A 13 -0.17 1.48 -13.90
C CYS A 13 0.08 0.10 -14.54
N PRO A 14 0.98 -0.74 -13.99
CA PRO A 14 1.29 -2.05 -14.56
C PRO A 14 0.31 -3.15 -14.11
N VAL A 15 -0.68 -2.78 -13.28
CA VAL A 15 -1.60 -3.72 -12.63
C VAL A 15 -2.87 -3.82 -13.47
N GLU A 16 -3.31 -5.04 -13.75
CA GLU A 16 -4.57 -5.31 -14.44
C GLU A 16 -5.69 -5.62 -13.43
N THR A 17 -6.95 -5.47 -13.84
CA THR A 17 -8.10 -5.80 -12.99
C THR A 17 -8.05 -7.23 -12.46
N ALA A 18 -7.50 -8.18 -13.23
CA ALA A 18 -7.36 -9.57 -12.83
C ALA A 18 -6.39 -9.77 -11.64
N ASP A 19 -5.38 -8.90 -11.49
CA ASP A 19 -4.39 -9.02 -10.42
C ASP A 19 -5.02 -8.79 -9.02
N PHE A 20 -6.11 -8.03 -8.96
CA PHE A 20 -6.84 -7.74 -7.72
C PHE A 20 -7.58 -8.95 -7.13
N GLN A 21 -7.63 -10.09 -7.85
CA GLN A 21 -8.07 -11.37 -7.28
C GLN A 21 -7.15 -11.85 -6.14
N HIS A 22 -5.89 -11.42 -6.16
CA HIS A 22 -4.90 -11.69 -5.12
C HIS A 22 -4.43 -10.38 -4.48
N THR A 23 -5.22 -9.88 -3.54
CA THR A 23 -4.89 -8.64 -2.82
C THR A 23 -4.55 -8.91 -1.37
N CYS A 24 -3.53 -8.25 -0.83
CA CYS A 24 -3.25 -8.24 0.59
C CYS A 24 -2.93 -6.84 1.10
N ALA A 25 -3.38 -6.50 2.30
CA ALA A 25 -2.83 -5.40 3.07
C ALA A 25 -1.59 -5.90 3.82
N VAL A 26 -0.43 -5.30 3.57
CA VAL A 26 0.84 -5.67 4.17
C VAL A 26 1.28 -4.58 5.11
N VAL A 27 1.53 -4.93 6.36
CA VAL A 27 2.00 -4.02 7.40
C VAL A 27 3.46 -4.31 7.69
N VAL A 28 4.31 -3.31 7.55
CA VAL A 28 5.73 -3.36 7.90
C VAL A 28 6.02 -2.45 9.08
N SER A 29 7.19 -2.57 9.70
CA SER A 29 7.61 -1.65 10.76
C SER A 29 7.74 -0.20 10.25
N GLY A 30 7.36 0.75 11.09
CA GLY A 30 7.47 2.19 10.83
C GLY A 30 8.92 2.66 10.87
N ASP A 31 9.13 3.96 10.67
CA ASP A 31 10.45 4.58 10.82
C ASP A 31 10.69 5.00 12.29
N GLY A 32 11.88 4.69 12.82
CA GLY A 32 12.28 5.12 14.16
C GLY A 32 11.33 4.66 15.28
N ILE A 33 10.80 5.62 16.05
CA ILE A 33 9.90 5.38 17.20
C ILE A 33 8.45 5.09 16.75
N ASN A 34 8.14 5.13 15.44
CA ASN A 34 6.77 4.91 14.95
C ASN A 34 6.34 3.43 15.12
N ALA A 35 5.71 3.14 16.26
CA ALA A 35 5.16 1.84 16.62
C ALA A 35 3.94 1.44 15.77
N CYS A 36 3.32 2.38 15.07
CA CYS A 36 2.11 2.12 14.31
C CYS A 36 2.35 1.36 13.01
N GLY A 37 3.59 1.30 12.53
CA GLY A 37 3.92 0.58 11.30
C GLY A 37 3.69 1.41 10.04
N HIS A 38 3.75 0.73 8.90
CA HIS A 38 3.53 1.30 7.57
C HIS A 38 2.76 0.31 6.71
N THR A 39 1.66 0.72 6.08
CA THR A 39 0.86 -0.17 5.23
C THR A 39 1.25 -0.05 3.76
N LEU A 40 1.29 -1.20 3.09
CA LEU A 40 1.42 -1.35 1.65
C LEU A 40 0.27 -2.20 1.13
N LEU A 41 -0.17 -1.93 -0.10
CA LEU A 41 -1.10 -2.78 -0.84
C LEU A 41 -0.30 -3.75 -1.71
N HIS A 42 -0.44 -5.04 -1.46
CA HIS A 42 0.09 -6.09 -2.32
C HIS A 42 -0.99 -6.56 -3.29
N ILE A 43 -0.66 -6.62 -4.58
CA ILE A 43 -1.59 -6.97 -5.66
C ILE A 43 -0.91 -7.98 -6.58
N GLY A 44 -1.63 -9.02 -6.98
CA GLY A 44 -1.15 -10.07 -7.88
C GLY A 44 -0.60 -11.30 -7.16
N GLY A 45 -0.62 -12.44 -7.86
CA GLY A 45 -0.12 -13.72 -7.38
C GLY A 45 1.28 -14.05 -7.91
N HIS A 46 1.38 -14.26 -9.23
CA HIS A 46 2.63 -14.69 -9.89
C HIS A 46 3.56 -13.51 -10.20
N TRP A 47 2.99 -12.40 -10.71
CA TRP A 47 3.64 -11.10 -10.81
C TRP A 47 3.03 -10.20 -9.75
N SER A 48 3.76 -9.97 -8.66
CA SER A 48 3.25 -9.20 -7.53
C SER A 48 3.81 -7.78 -7.52
N TRP A 49 2.92 -6.84 -7.22
CA TRP A 49 3.22 -5.44 -7.02
C TRP A 49 2.91 -5.04 -5.57
N TYR A 50 3.76 -4.20 -5.01
CA TYR A 50 3.58 -3.54 -3.74
C TYR A 50 3.45 -2.05 -3.98
N VAL A 51 2.34 -1.47 -3.54
CA VAL A 51 2.05 -0.05 -3.70
C VAL A 51 1.95 0.60 -2.34
N HIS A 52 2.61 1.74 -2.16
CA HIS A 52 2.51 2.49 -0.92
C HIS A 52 2.78 3.97 -1.15
N ILE A 53 2.34 4.78 -0.21
CA ILE A 53 2.70 6.19 -0.15
C ILE A 53 3.62 6.44 1.04
N ALA A 54 4.75 7.12 0.81
CA ALA A 54 5.74 7.42 1.84
C ALA A 54 6.22 8.89 1.74
N GLY A 55 5.44 9.80 2.30
CA GLY A 55 5.84 11.20 2.52
C GLY A 55 4.73 12.22 2.27
N PHE A 56 4.98 13.44 2.74
CA PHE A 56 4.12 14.61 2.52
C PHE A 56 4.11 15.01 1.04
N TYR A 57 2.92 15.05 0.43
CA TYR A 57 2.71 15.48 -0.95
C TYR A 57 3.52 14.67 -1.98
N LYS A 58 3.40 13.33 -1.90
CA LYS A 58 4.04 12.42 -2.85
C LYS A 58 3.03 11.57 -3.58
N VAL A 59 3.39 11.19 -4.80
CA VAL A 59 2.71 10.14 -5.55
C VAL A 59 2.98 8.77 -4.94
N PRO A 60 2.04 7.82 -5.06
CA PRO A 60 2.29 6.43 -4.67
C PRO A 60 3.48 5.84 -5.42
N LYS A 61 4.16 4.91 -4.75
CA LYS A 61 5.34 4.21 -5.26
C LYS A 61 5.06 2.74 -5.41
N PHE A 62 5.61 2.16 -6.47
CA PHE A 62 5.47 0.76 -6.81
C PHE A 62 6.79 0.02 -6.64
N MET A 63 6.67 -1.25 -6.25
CA MET A 63 7.77 -2.19 -6.13
C MET A 63 7.30 -3.56 -6.60
N ASN A 64 8.14 -4.28 -7.36
CA ASN A 64 7.93 -5.71 -7.57
C ASN A 64 8.45 -6.51 -6.35
N GLY A 65 8.33 -7.83 -6.39
CA GLY A 65 8.77 -8.69 -5.28
C GLY A 65 10.23 -8.49 -4.83
N ASP A 66 11.16 -8.31 -5.76
CA ASP A 66 12.58 -8.05 -5.42
C ASP A 66 12.80 -6.63 -4.90
N GLY A 67 12.09 -5.65 -5.46
CA GLY A 67 12.04 -4.28 -4.95
C GLY A 67 11.52 -4.23 -3.52
N TYR A 68 10.50 -5.02 -3.18
CA TYR A 68 9.97 -5.10 -1.82
C TYR A 68 11.00 -5.66 -0.83
N LYS A 69 11.70 -6.75 -1.18
CA LYS A 69 12.80 -7.28 -0.34
C LYS A 69 13.92 -6.26 -0.14
N ARG A 70 14.28 -5.54 -1.21
CA ARG A 70 15.26 -4.46 -1.17
C ARG A 70 14.80 -3.32 -0.27
N TYR A 71 13.54 -2.90 -0.37
CA TYR A 71 12.92 -1.89 0.48
C TYR A 71 13.01 -2.26 1.95
N LEU A 72 12.64 -3.49 2.31
CA LEU A 72 12.76 -3.97 3.70
C LEU A 72 14.21 -3.90 4.18
N LYS A 73 15.15 -4.42 3.39
CA LYS A 73 16.58 -4.47 3.76
C LYS A 73 17.20 -3.09 3.91
N GLU A 74 17.05 -2.21 2.92
CA GLU A 74 17.73 -0.90 2.90
C GLU A 74 17.13 0.10 3.89
N ASN A 75 15.86 -0.06 4.26
CA ASN A 75 15.22 0.79 5.27
C ASN A 75 15.21 0.16 6.67
N GLY A 76 15.82 -1.02 6.86
CA GLY A 76 15.81 -1.73 8.14
C GLY A 76 14.40 -2.11 8.61
N LYS A 77 13.47 -2.35 7.68
CA LYS A 77 12.08 -2.69 7.97
C LYS A 77 11.86 -4.19 7.99
N ARG A 78 10.84 -4.62 8.73
CA ARG A 78 10.36 -6.01 8.75
C ARG A 78 8.86 -6.06 8.47
N GLU A 79 8.42 -7.09 7.75
CA GLU A 79 7.00 -7.40 7.63
C GLU A 79 6.48 -7.85 9.00
N ILE A 80 5.46 -7.15 9.49
CA ILE A 80 4.78 -7.47 10.76
C ILE A 80 3.60 -8.38 10.46
N ARG A 81 2.84 -8.08 9.40
CA ARG A 81 1.62 -8.79 9.08
C ARG A 81 1.26 -8.68 7.60
N ARG A 82 0.54 -9.68 7.11
CA ARG A 82 -0.09 -9.71 5.79
C ARG A 82 -1.51 -10.22 5.92
N TRP A 83 -2.47 -9.40 5.52
CA TRP A 83 -3.89 -9.72 5.56
C TRP A 83 -4.39 -9.95 4.13
N PRO A 84 -4.81 -11.18 3.77
CA PRO A 84 -5.52 -11.40 2.53
C PRO A 84 -6.83 -10.61 2.54
N VAL A 85 -7.06 -9.83 1.49
CA VAL A 85 -8.25 -8.99 1.35
C VAL A 85 -9.07 -9.51 0.18
N LYS A 86 -10.33 -9.87 0.45
CA LYS A 86 -11.27 -10.23 -0.60
C LYS A 86 -11.89 -8.96 -1.19
N LEU A 87 -11.82 -8.82 -2.51
CA LEU A 87 -12.39 -7.70 -3.26
C LEU A 87 -13.50 -8.21 -4.18
N PRO A 88 -14.79 -8.14 -3.77
CA PRO A 88 -15.92 -8.51 -4.62
C PRO A 88 -16.05 -7.68 -5.90
N ASN A 89 -15.48 -6.47 -5.92
CA ASN A 89 -15.45 -5.57 -7.06
C ASN A 89 -13.99 -5.24 -7.48
N PRO A 90 -13.27 -6.15 -8.14
CA PRO A 90 -11.88 -5.91 -8.56
C PRO A 90 -11.71 -4.68 -9.45
N GLN A 91 -12.71 -4.37 -10.30
CA GLN A 91 -12.68 -3.20 -11.16
C GLN A 91 -12.68 -1.90 -10.36
N GLY A 92 -13.53 -1.80 -9.34
CA GLY A 92 -13.57 -0.61 -8.47
C GLY A 92 -12.24 -0.37 -7.74
N ALA A 93 -11.56 -1.45 -7.31
CA ALA A 93 -10.23 -1.33 -6.73
C ALA A 93 -9.17 -0.88 -7.75
N HIS A 94 -9.23 -1.41 -8.97
CA HIS A 94 -8.35 -0.99 -10.07
C HIS A 94 -8.53 0.48 -10.42
N ASP A 95 -9.77 0.92 -10.67
CA ASP A 95 -10.09 2.30 -11.01
C ASP A 95 -9.68 3.26 -9.90
N LYS A 96 -9.93 2.89 -8.64
CA LYS A 96 -9.50 3.70 -7.50
C LYS A 96 -7.99 3.78 -7.39
N LEU A 97 -7.27 2.67 -7.53
CA LEU A 97 -5.81 2.71 -7.54
C LEU A 97 -5.30 3.64 -8.65
N HIS A 98 -5.89 3.57 -9.85
CA HIS A 98 -5.54 4.43 -10.97
C HIS A 98 -5.77 5.92 -10.67
N GLU A 99 -6.91 6.26 -10.08
CA GLU A 99 -7.21 7.62 -9.64
C GLU A 99 -6.17 8.15 -8.62
N LEU A 100 -5.78 7.32 -7.65
CA LEU A 100 -4.88 7.73 -6.56
C LEU A 100 -3.42 7.86 -7.00
N ILE A 101 -3.01 7.20 -8.10
CA ILE A 101 -1.64 7.34 -8.63
C ILE A 101 -1.46 8.58 -9.51
N GLU A 102 -2.54 9.11 -10.07
CA GLU A 102 -2.52 10.29 -10.94
C GLU A 102 -2.31 11.60 -10.18
N LYS A 103 -2.58 11.62 -8.86
CA LYS A 103 -2.56 12.85 -8.05
C LYS A 103 -1.63 12.73 -6.86
N PRO A 104 -0.83 13.76 -6.55
CA PRO A 104 -0.06 13.80 -5.32
C PRO A 104 -1.00 13.80 -4.11
N TRP A 105 -0.70 12.98 -3.12
CA TRP A 105 -1.51 12.83 -1.93
C TRP A 105 -1.05 13.80 -0.84
N LEU A 106 -1.94 14.73 -0.47
CA LEU A 106 -1.70 15.64 0.64
C LEU A 106 -1.85 14.87 1.96
N TRP A 107 -0.71 14.41 2.49
CA TRP A 107 -0.60 13.64 3.72
C TRP A 107 -1.14 14.45 4.91
N GLY A 108 -2.40 14.22 5.28
CA GLY A 108 -2.96 14.65 6.54
C GLY A 108 -2.61 13.59 7.57
N ILE A 109 -2.03 13.99 8.69
CA ILE A 109 -1.57 13.08 9.76
C ILE A 109 -2.65 12.04 10.16
N ILE A 110 -3.93 12.40 10.02
CA ILE A 110 -5.11 11.57 10.33
C ILE A 110 -5.86 11.07 9.07
N ALA A 111 -5.72 11.74 7.93
CA ALA A 111 -6.44 11.43 6.68
C ALA A 111 -5.49 11.59 5.49
N ASN A 112 -5.50 10.66 4.54
CA ASN A 112 -4.53 10.56 3.44
C ASN A 112 -3.15 10.04 3.89
N ASN A 113 -3.11 9.03 4.75
CA ASN A 113 -1.89 8.36 5.19
C ASN A 113 -1.73 6.97 4.55
N CYS A 114 -0.67 6.23 4.91
CA CYS A 114 -0.42 4.90 4.32
C CYS A 114 -1.56 3.89 4.53
N ALA A 115 -2.30 3.98 5.65
CA ALA A 115 -3.41 3.09 5.95
C ALA A 115 -4.66 3.50 5.15
N SER A 116 -5.01 4.79 5.15
CA SER A 116 -6.18 5.26 4.39
C SER A 116 -6.01 5.07 2.88
N PHE A 117 -4.77 5.11 2.35
CA PHE A 117 -4.49 4.75 0.95
C PHE A 117 -4.93 3.34 0.62
N VAL A 118 -4.52 2.38 1.44
CA VAL A 118 -4.88 0.97 1.27
C VAL A 118 -6.38 0.78 1.47
N GLU A 119 -6.95 1.46 2.46
CA GLU A 119 -8.39 1.45 2.75
C GLU A 119 -9.23 1.91 1.57
N GLU A 120 -8.94 3.07 0.96
CA GLU A 120 -9.72 3.60 -0.16
C GLU A 120 -9.77 2.64 -1.34
N VAL A 121 -8.62 2.04 -1.70
CA VAL A 121 -8.54 1.04 -2.77
C VAL A 121 -9.36 -0.21 -2.42
N VAL A 122 -9.23 -0.69 -1.19
CA VAL A 122 -9.89 -1.90 -0.71
C VAL A 122 -11.41 -1.71 -0.58
N GLN A 123 -11.87 -0.55 -0.11
CA GLN A 123 -13.29 -0.18 -0.01
C GLN A 123 -13.92 -0.01 -1.39
N ALA A 124 -13.23 0.64 -2.33
CA ALA A 124 -13.68 0.70 -3.72
C ALA A 124 -13.80 -0.70 -4.35
N GLY A 125 -12.94 -1.63 -3.88
CA GLY A 125 -13.01 -3.05 -4.20
C GLY A 125 -14.18 -3.81 -3.56
N GLY A 126 -15.05 -3.15 -2.80
CA GLY A 126 -16.24 -3.73 -2.16
C GLY A 126 -15.97 -4.41 -0.82
N ASN A 127 -14.79 -4.23 -0.23
CA ASN A 127 -14.49 -4.69 1.11
C ASN A 127 -14.95 -3.66 2.15
N LYS A 128 -15.31 -4.11 3.36
CA LYS A 128 -15.81 -3.25 4.45
C LYS A 128 -14.74 -2.85 5.47
N ALA A 129 -13.47 -3.17 5.20
CA ALA A 129 -12.35 -2.80 6.04
C ALA A 129 -12.35 -1.30 6.26
N GLY A 130 -12.23 -0.90 7.52
CA GLY A 130 -12.12 0.48 7.96
C GLY A 130 -10.80 0.69 8.70
N VAL A 131 -10.18 1.85 8.54
CA VAL A 131 -9.04 2.29 9.36
C VAL A 131 -9.58 3.15 10.49
N TYR A 132 -9.58 2.59 11.70
CA TYR A 132 -10.25 3.21 12.86
C TYR A 132 -9.28 3.97 13.77
N LEU A 133 -8.04 3.54 13.85
CA LEU A 133 -7.00 4.00 14.78
C LEU A 133 -5.84 4.71 14.07
N ASN A 134 -5.84 4.74 12.72
CA ASN A 134 -4.73 5.26 11.91
C ASN A 134 -3.38 4.61 12.26
N CYS A 135 -3.44 3.39 12.78
CA CYS A 135 -2.29 2.68 13.30
C CYS A 135 -2.23 1.30 12.62
N PRO A 136 -1.50 1.15 11.49
CA PRO A 136 -1.48 -0.06 10.67
C PRO A 136 -1.40 -1.39 11.42
N VAL A 137 -0.61 -1.44 12.49
CA VAL A 137 -0.44 -2.66 13.32
C VAL A 137 -1.73 -3.06 14.05
N ALA A 138 -2.59 -2.09 14.39
CA ALA A 138 -3.83 -2.29 15.12
C ALA A 138 -5.06 -2.45 14.20
N GLU A 139 -4.94 -2.20 12.90
CA GLU A 139 -6.07 -2.30 11.96
C GLU A 139 -6.27 -3.75 11.46
N PRO A 140 -7.46 -4.35 11.67
CA PRO A 140 -7.87 -5.51 10.92
C PRO A 140 -8.36 -5.08 9.53
N PHE A 141 -7.58 -5.34 8.49
CA PHE A 141 -8.03 -5.21 7.10
C PHE A 141 -8.86 -6.45 6.70
N ALA A 142 -9.92 -6.73 7.46
CA ALA A 142 -10.76 -7.93 7.36
C ALA A 142 -12.24 -7.58 7.17
#